data_AF-A0A6J7PKW9-F1
#
_entry.id   AF-A0A6J7PKW9-F1
#
_cell.length_a   1.000
_cell.length_b   1.000
_cell.length_c   1.000
_cell.angle_alpha   90.00
_cell.angle_beta   90.00
_cell.angle_gamma   90.00
#
_symmetry.space_group_name_H-M   'P 1'
#
loop_
_entity.id
_entity.type
_entity.pdbx_description
1 polymer ?
#
loop_
_entity_poly.entity_id
_entity_poly.type
_entity_poly.pdbx_seq_one_letter_code
_entity_poly.pdbx_strand_id
1 'polypeptide(L)'
;MPAFVASLATTDARPKTLVIRQEGPELNYFVSRGTDLALGEPDVVVPMPPELEDAIVGALSGTALTSSRIIGGYGIKYLFVKNPADPNLVRTIDGIGGFTRSSSTSSGVIWRVLAANPRVAMIASDGKISTLPSGSIGAQGEVETIGKISLGEKSDSGWKLLLNGQPVEISHNSNGVPQFILTEPGAINLLHDGTKRRALVSLELIALLAVIVLSLPAGRRRSEVPIEELV
;
A
#
# COMPACT_ATOMS: atom_id res chain seq x y z
N MET A 1 7.54 3.66 13.80
CA MET A 1 7.84 4.53 12.64
C MET A 1 8.07 5.95 13.15
N PRO A 2 8.77 6.83 12.41
CA PRO A 2 8.88 8.23 12.83
C PRO A 2 7.51 8.92 12.89
N ALA A 3 7.26 9.74 13.93
CA ALA A 3 5.97 10.37 14.18
C ALA A 3 5.45 11.23 13.02
N PHE A 4 6.34 11.88 12.26
CA PHE A 4 5.94 12.69 11.11
C PHE A 4 5.29 11.84 9.99
N VAL A 5 5.72 10.59 9.78
CA VAL A 5 5.12 9.73 8.75
C VAL A 5 3.70 9.35 9.11
N ALA A 6 3.44 9.10 10.39
CA ALA A 6 2.10 8.80 10.88
C ALA A 6 1.14 9.98 10.69
N SER A 7 1.59 11.21 10.94
CA SER A 7 0.77 12.41 10.70
C SER A 7 0.46 12.67 9.22
N LEU A 8 1.29 12.17 8.30
CA LEU A 8 1.06 12.35 6.86
C LEU A 8 -0.03 11.42 6.32
N ALA A 9 -0.20 10.24 6.94
CA ALA A 9 -1.21 9.26 6.56
C ALA A 9 -2.67 9.72 6.73
N THR A 10 -2.88 10.76 7.54
CA THR A 10 -4.19 11.33 7.84
C THR A 10 -4.52 12.53 6.95
N THR A 11 -3.61 12.97 6.08
CA THR A 11 -3.86 14.04 5.10
C THR A 11 -4.64 13.52 3.90
N ASP A 12 -5.38 14.37 3.18
CA ASP A 12 -6.17 13.97 2.00
C ASP A 12 -5.35 13.23 0.92
N ALA A 13 -4.07 13.60 0.78
CA ALA A 13 -3.14 13.01 -0.18
C ALA A 13 -2.66 11.59 0.21
N ARG A 14 -2.77 11.21 1.49
CA ARG A 14 -2.38 9.92 2.08
C ARG A 14 -1.11 9.30 1.47
N PRO A 15 0.03 10.02 1.48
CA PRO A 15 1.25 9.55 0.86
C PRO A 15 1.76 8.26 1.50
N LYS A 16 2.33 7.38 0.69
CA LYS A 16 3.07 6.20 1.16
C LYS A 16 4.53 6.53 1.44
N THR A 17 5.14 5.72 2.29
CA THR A 17 6.56 5.79 2.62
C THR A 17 7.21 4.44 2.37
N LEU A 18 8.28 4.43 1.57
CA LEU A 18 9.15 3.26 1.44
C LEU A 18 10.09 3.24 2.65
N VAL A 19 9.96 2.22 3.49
CA VAL A 19 10.82 2.01 4.66
C VAL A 19 11.86 0.99 4.29
N ILE A 20 13.13 1.32 4.54
CA ILE A 20 14.30 0.49 4.26
C ILE A 20 15.02 0.24 5.57
N ARG A 21 15.40 -1.00 5.81
CA ARG A 21 16.14 -1.45 6.98
C ARG A 21 17.29 -2.33 6.49
N GLN A 22 18.43 -2.17 7.13
CA GLN A 22 19.56 -3.06 6.94
C GLN A 22 19.61 -4.08 8.08
N GLU A 23 19.73 -5.35 7.72
CA GLU A 23 19.90 -6.48 8.64
C GLU A 23 21.16 -7.24 8.22
N GLY A 24 22.30 -6.84 8.79
CA GLY A 24 23.61 -7.36 8.37
C GLY A 24 23.92 -6.96 6.91
N PRO A 25 24.23 -7.94 6.02
CA PRO A 25 24.46 -7.66 4.60
C PRO A 25 23.16 -7.50 3.79
N GLU A 26 22.00 -7.85 4.37
CA GLU A 26 20.72 -7.84 3.67
C GLU A 26 19.99 -6.49 3.85
N LEU A 27 19.30 -6.08 2.78
CA LEU A 27 18.43 -4.90 2.78
C LEU A 27 16.98 -5.34 2.69
N ASN A 28 16.23 -5.10 3.76
CA ASN A 28 14.80 -5.36 3.84
C ASN A 28 14.04 -4.05 3.60
N TYR A 29 12.98 -4.10 2.81
CA TYR A 29 12.17 -2.93 2.52
C TYR A 29 10.69 -3.26 2.41
N PHE A 30 9.84 -2.28 2.77
CA PHE A 30 8.40 -2.40 2.66
C PHE A 30 7.77 -1.02 2.45
N VAL A 31 6.54 -0.99 1.94
CA VAL A 31 5.79 0.26 1.73
C VAL A 31 4.76 0.44 2.83
N SER A 32 4.93 1.47 3.65
CA SER A 32 4.00 1.83 4.72
C SER A 32 3.02 2.92 4.29
N ARG A 33 1.83 2.88 4.88
CA ARG A 33 0.79 3.94 4.82
C ARG A 33 0.72 4.78 6.10
N GLY A 34 1.77 4.77 6.92
CA GLY A 34 1.91 5.57 8.14
C GLY A 34 1.28 5.00 9.41
N THR A 35 0.82 3.75 9.39
CA THR A 35 0.67 2.97 10.62
C THR A 35 1.97 2.21 10.90
N ASP A 36 2.30 2.05 12.19
CA ASP A 36 3.25 1.03 12.59
C ASP A 36 2.65 -0.35 12.32
N LEU A 37 3.48 -1.27 11.82
CA LEU A 37 3.10 -2.67 11.59
C LEU A 37 2.40 -3.21 12.85
N ALA A 38 1.09 -3.37 12.79
CA ALA A 38 0.30 -3.94 13.87
C ALA A 38 0.07 -5.43 13.59
N LEU A 39 0.18 -6.27 14.63
CA LEU A 39 -0.19 -7.69 14.54
C LEU A 39 -1.65 -7.78 14.08
N GLY A 40 -1.89 -8.40 12.91
CA GLY A 40 -3.21 -8.50 12.28
C GLY A 40 -3.46 -7.52 11.14
N GLU A 41 -2.55 -6.57 10.87
CA GLU A 41 -2.50 -5.94 9.55
C GLU A 41 -2.10 -7.01 8.52
N PRO A 42 -2.64 -6.96 7.31
CA PRO A 42 -2.36 -7.94 6.27
C PRO A 42 -0.94 -7.75 5.72
N ASP A 43 0.05 -8.13 6.52
CA ASP A 43 1.40 -8.43 6.05
C ASP A 43 1.46 -9.87 5.52
N VAL A 44 0.43 -10.24 4.77
CA VAL A 44 0.39 -11.46 3.96
C VAL A 44 0.73 -11.02 2.56
N VAL A 45 2.05 -10.93 2.32
CA VAL A 45 2.75 -11.00 1.03
C VAL A 45 1.83 -10.79 -0.17
N VAL A 46 1.34 -9.56 -0.34
CA VAL A 46 0.81 -9.16 -1.63
C VAL A 46 2.05 -8.85 -2.46
N PRO A 47 2.34 -9.63 -3.53
CA PRO A 47 3.57 -9.44 -4.29
C PRO A 47 3.68 -7.98 -4.74
N MET A 48 4.84 -7.38 -4.50
CA MET A 48 5.10 -6.03 -5.00
C MET A 48 4.98 -6.05 -6.53
N PRO A 49 4.43 -5.00 -7.16
CA PRO A 49 4.48 -4.90 -8.62
C PRO A 49 5.94 -4.98 -9.08
N PRO A 50 6.28 -5.83 -10.06
CA PRO A 50 7.67 -6.01 -10.51
C PRO A 50 8.33 -4.68 -10.90
N GLU A 51 7.57 -3.78 -11.55
CA GLU A 51 8.08 -2.47 -11.96
C GLU A 51 8.45 -1.57 -10.77
N LEU A 52 7.71 -1.70 -9.65
CA LEU A 52 8.02 -0.99 -8.42
C LEU A 52 9.23 -1.62 -7.72
N GLU A 53 9.29 -2.95 -7.69
CA GLU A 53 10.39 -3.70 -7.10
C GLU A 53 11.72 -3.38 -7.81
N ASP A 54 11.74 -3.45 -9.14
CA ASP A 54 12.90 -3.09 -9.97
C ASP A 54 13.32 -1.64 -9.75
N ALA A 55 12.36 -0.71 -9.63
CA ALA A 55 12.66 0.69 -9.36
C ALA A 55 13.27 0.89 -7.97
N ILE A 56 12.82 0.14 -6.96
CA ILE A 56 13.38 0.18 -5.60
C ILE A 56 14.78 -0.40 -5.61
N VAL A 57 14.98 -1.61 -6.14
CA VAL A 57 16.30 -2.24 -6.23
C VAL A 57 17.27 -1.35 -7.02
N GLY A 58 16.82 -0.77 -8.13
CA GLY A 58 17.57 0.20 -8.92
C GLY A 58 17.95 1.47 -8.15
N ALA A 59 17.08 1.95 -7.26
CA ALA A 59 17.37 3.09 -6.39
C ALA A 59 18.36 2.73 -5.28
N LEU A 60 18.22 1.56 -4.67
CA LEU A 60 19.11 1.11 -3.59
C LEU A 60 20.52 0.79 -4.12
N SER A 61 20.62 0.33 -5.37
CA SER A 61 21.88 0.02 -6.04
C SER A 61 22.50 1.21 -6.80
N GLY A 62 21.79 2.33 -6.96
CA GLY A 62 22.29 3.49 -7.69
C GLY A 62 22.29 3.35 -9.21
N THR A 63 21.62 2.34 -9.76
CA THR A 63 21.73 1.94 -11.18
C THR A 63 20.63 2.53 -12.06
N ALA A 64 19.50 2.93 -11.48
CA ALA A 64 18.31 3.29 -12.25
C ALA A 64 18.00 4.80 -12.25
N LEU A 65 18.04 5.40 -13.44
CA LEU A 65 17.79 6.83 -13.67
C LEU A 65 16.32 7.25 -13.50
N THR A 66 15.38 6.30 -13.55
CA THR A 66 13.93 6.56 -13.53
C THR A 66 13.24 6.12 -12.24
N SER A 67 13.99 5.62 -11.25
CA SER A 67 13.44 5.06 -10.01
C SER A 67 12.52 6.02 -9.27
N SER A 68 12.95 7.28 -9.11
CA SER A 68 12.16 8.31 -8.41
C SER A 68 10.80 8.54 -9.07
N ARG A 69 10.74 8.52 -10.41
CA ARG A 69 9.49 8.68 -11.17
C ARG A 69 8.56 7.48 -10.98
N ILE A 70 9.09 6.25 -11.03
CA ILE A 70 8.28 5.04 -10.85
C ILE A 70 7.75 4.96 -9.42
N ILE A 71 8.63 5.09 -8.43
CA ILE A 71 8.29 5.10 -6.99
C ILE A 71 7.24 6.19 -6.70
N GLY A 72 7.47 7.41 -7.19
CA GLY A 72 6.53 8.51 -7.05
C GLY A 72 5.18 8.28 -7.76
N GLY A 73 5.18 7.61 -8.90
CA GLY A 73 3.96 7.23 -9.63
C GLY A 73 3.09 6.23 -8.84
N TYR A 74 3.71 5.38 -8.04
CA TYR A 74 3.02 4.51 -7.08
C TYR A 74 2.55 5.25 -5.81
N GLY A 75 2.59 6.58 -5.76
CA GLY A 75 2.13 7.38 -4.62
C GLY A 75 3.05 7.33 -3.40
N ILE A 76 4.30 6.87 -3.58
CA ILE A 76 5.32 6.86 -2.54
C ILE A 76 6.00 8.23 -2.55
N LYS A 77 5.75 9.02 -1.52
CA LYS A 77 6.25 10.40 -1.41
C LYS A 77 7.53 10.50 -0.59
N TYR A 78 7.82 9.49 0.23
CA TYR A 78 8.97 9.49 1.11
C TYR A 78 9.72 8.15 1.07
N LEU A 79 11.04 8.24 1.20
CA LEU A 79 11.91 7.12 1.52
C LEU A 79 12.42 7.34 2.94
N PHE A 80 12.46 6.29 3.74
CA PHE A 80 12.98 6.31 5.09
C PHE A 80 13.94 5.15 5.30
N VAL A 81 15.23 5.44 5.45
CA VAL A 81 16.25 4.45 5.82
C VAL A 81 16.41 4.49 7.33
N LYS A 82 16.06 3.39 8.00
CA LYS A 82 16.11 3.25 9.45
C LYS A 82 17.57 3.09 9.91
N ASN A 83 17.91 3.68 11.06
CA ASN A 83 19.21 3.47 11.69
C ASN A 83 19.39 2.05 12.27
N PRO A 84 20.62 1.49 12.25
CA PRO A 84 21.84 2.09 11.68
C PRO A 84 21.82 2.05 10.14
N ALA A 85 21.96 3.22 9.51
CA ALA A 85 21.93 3.35 8.05
C ALA A 85 23.37 3.29 7.50
N ASP A 86 23.63 2.41 6.53
CA ASP A 86 24.92 2.36 5.84
C ASP A 86 25.21 3.70 5.12
N PRO A 87 26.33 4.38 5.45
CA PRO A 87 26.74 5.61 4.77
C PRO A 87 26.84 5.49 3.24
N ASN A 88 27.16 4.30 2.71
CA ASN A 88 27.20 4.08 1.27
C ASN A 88 25.81 4.12 0.67
N LEU A 89 24.84 3.41 1.25
CA LEU A 89 23.44 3.45 0.83
C LEU A 89 22.88 4.89 0.88
N VAL A 90 23.19 5.61 1.95
CA VAL A 90 22.78 7.00 2.13
C VAL A 90 23.33 7.89 1.01
N ARG A 91 24.62 7.73 0.66
CA ARG A 91 25.26 8.46 -0.45
C ARG A 91 24.69 8.07 -1.82
N THR A 92 24.35 6.79 -2.02
CA THR A 92 23.72 6.29 -3.25
C THR A 92 22.37 6.98 -3.47
N ILE A 93 21.51 7.04 -2.46
CA ILE A 93 20.19 7.70 -2.58
C ILE A 93 20.35 9.21 -2.79
N ASP A 94 21.32 9.86 -2.12
CA ASP A 94 21.62 11.28 -2.36
C ASP A 94 22.06 11.57 -3.81
N GLY A 95 22.73 10.62 -4.45
CA GLY A 95 23.22 10.75 -5.82
C GLY A 95 22.15 10.56 -6.90
N ILE A 96 20.98 10.00 -6.56
CA ILE A 96 19.92 9.73 -7.52
C ILE A 96 19.03 10.97 -7.69
N GLY A 97 18.85 11.38 -8.95
CA GLY A 97 17.92 12.44 -9.33
C GLY A 97 16.48 12.14 -8.93
N GLY A 98 15.79 13.16 -8.42
CA GLY A 98 14.38 13.06 -8.02
C GLY A 98 14.15 12.62 -6.57
N PHE A 99 15.21 12.33 -5.81
CA PHE A 99 15.15 12.27 -4.34
C PHE A 99 15.80 13.51 -3.74
N THR A 100 15.21 14.07 -2.70
CA THR A 100 15.77 15.20 -1.97
C THR A 100 15.73 14.92 -0.48
N ARG A 101 16.89 14.99 0.18
CA ARG A 101 16.95 14.77 1.63
C ARG A 101 16.04 15.77 2.35
N SER A 102 15.12 15.25 3.16
CA SER A 102 14.18 16.05 3.94
C SER A 102 14.62 16.20 5.39
N SER A 103 15.24 15.18 5.98
CA SER A 103 15.71 15.21 7.37
C SER A 103 16.69 14.05 7.63
N SER A 104 17.52 14.21 8.66
CA SER A 104 18.37 13.17 9.24
C SER A 104 18.22 13.24 10.75
N THR A 105 17.86 12.12 11.38
CA THR A 105 17.52 12.05 12.80
C THR A 105 18.18 10.84 13.46
N SER A 106 18.09 10.73 14.78
CA SER A 106 18.51 9.53 15.52
C SER A 106 17.75 8.26 15.09
N SER A 107 16.56 8.39 14.48
CA SER A 107 15.77 7.26 13.99
C SER A 107 16.16 6.79 12.58
N GLY A 108 16.79 7.65 11.78
CA GLY A 108 17.11 7.38 10.38
C GLY A 108 17.14 8.62 9.50
N VAL A 109 17.32 8.39 8.20
CA VAL A 109 17.42 9.43 7.16
C VAL A 109 16.20 9.37 6.24
N ILE A 110 15.70 10.54 5.85
CA ILE A 110 14.44 10.67 5.09
C ILE A 110 14.70 11.46 3.82
N TRP A 111 14.18 10.96 2.70
CA TRP A 111 14.13 11.65 1.42
C TRP A 111 12.69 11.85 0.99
N ARG A 112 12.44 12.98 0.32
CA ARG A 112 11.22 13.26 -0.40
C ARG A 112 11.41 12.89 -1.87
N VAL A 113 10.42 12.21 -2.43
CA VAL A 113 10.33 11.93 -3.87
C VAL A 113 9.72 13.14 -4.56
N LEU A 114 10.46 13.73 -5.49
CA LEU A 114 10.00 14.87 -6.26
C LEU A 114 8.92 14.45 -7.25
N ALA A 115 7.90 15.30 -7.41
CA ALA A 115 6.75 15.05 -8.28
C ALA A 115 6.02 13.71 -8.04
N ALA A 116 6.09 13.17 -6.81
CA ALA A 116 5.31 12.01 -6.45
C ALA A 116 3.81 12.33 -6.52
N ASN A 117 3.04 11.40 -7.11
CA ASN A 117 1.61 11.53 -7.20
C ASN A 117 0.99 11.42 -5.80
N PRO A 118 -0.13 12.12 -5.53
CA PRO A 118 -0.98 11.78 -4.40
C PRO A 118 -1.55 10.36 -4.59
N ARG A 119 -2.15 9.81 -3.54
CA ARG A 119 -2.79 8.49 -3.64
C ARG A 119 -3.83 8.41 -4.75
N VAL A 120 -4.67 9.45 -4.89
CA VAL A 120 -5.63 9.58 -5.99
C VAL A 120 -5.31 10.88 -6.71
N ALA A 121 -4.78 10.76 -7.92
CA ALA A 121 -4.34 11.89 -8.73
C ALA A 121 -5.29 12.06 -9.91
N MET A 122 -5.85 13.25 -10.07
CA MET A 122 -6.46 13.66 -11.34
C MET A 122 -5.34 14.20 -12.23
N ILE A 123 -5.14 13.58 -13.38
CA ILE A 123 -4.20 14.03 -14.41
C ILE A 123 -5.04 14.54 -15.57
N ALA A 124 -5.21 15.85 -15.66
CA ALA A 124 -5.97 16.51 -16.72
C ALA A 124 -5.33 16.24 -18.09
N SER A 125 -6.08 16.46 -19.17
CA SER A 125 -5.61 16.26 -20.55
C SER A 125 -4.39 17.12 -20.92
N ASP A 126 -4.20 18.26 -20.24
CA ASP A 126 -3.03 19.13 -20.36
C ASP A 126 -1.81 18.65 -19.54
N GLY A 127 -1.95 17.56 -18.78
CA GLY A 127 -0.91 16.99 -17.93
C GLY A 127 -0.86 17.57 -16.52
N LYS A 128 -1.72 18.54 -16.16
CA LYS A 128 -1.78 19.09 -14.81
C LYS A 128 -2.27 18.02 -13.83
N ILE A 129 -1.53 17.87 -12.73
CA ILE A 129 -1.84 16.90 -11.67
C ILE A 129 -2.49 17.62 -10.49
N SER A 130 -3.66 17.17 -10.07
CA SER A 130 -4.33 17.60 -8.85
C SER A 130 -4.67 16.42 -7.93
N THR A 131 -4.79 16.71 -6.63
CA THR A 131 -5.11 15.69 -5.61
C THR A 131 -6.62 15.59 -5.47
N LEU A 132 -7.13 14.37 -5.48
CA LEU A 132 -8.50 14.07 -5.07
C LEU A 132 -8.48 13.57 -3.62
N PRO A 133 -9.30 14.15 -2.72
CA PRO A 133 -9.39 13.69 -1.34
C PRO A 133 -9.71 12.20 -1.26
N SER A 134 -8.93 11.45 -0.49
CA SER A 134 -9.05 9.99 -0.42
C SER A 134 -9.28 9.48 1.00
N GLY A 135 -10.31 8.63 1.17
CA GLY A 135 -10.59 7.85 2.39
C GLY A 135 -9.88 6.50 2.37
N SER A 136 -9.96 5.64 3.40
CA SER A 136 -9.11 4.43 3.45
C SER A 136 -9.39 3.44 2.32
N ILE A 137 -10.65 3.32 1.92
CA ILE A 137 -11.15 2.31 0.97
C ILE A 137 -11.65 2.90 -0.35
N GLY A 138 -11.42 4.20 -0.59
CA GLY A 138 -11.98 4.89 -1.74
C GLY A 138 -11.69 6.39 -1.77
N ALA A 139 -12.30 7.08 -2.72
CA ALA A 139 -12.26 8.53 -2.87
C ALA A 139 -13.55 9.01 -3.52
N GLN A 140 -14.00 10.20 -3.14
CA GLN A 140 -15.16 10.85 -3.74
C GLN A 140 -14.80 12.31 -4.01
N GLY A 141 -15.34 12.86 -5.08
CA GLY A 141 -15.07 14.24 -5.44
C GLY A 141 -15.70 14.60 -6.77
N GLU A 142 -15.38 15.79 -7.24
CA GLU A 142 -15.82 16.30 -8.52
C GLU A 142 -14.59 16.66 -9.35
N VAL A 143 -14.63 16.34 -10.64
CA VAL A 143 -13.58 16.66 -11.61
C VAL A 143 -14.15 17.61 -12.66
N GLU A 144 -13.50 18.75 -12.85
CA GLU A 144 -13.94 19.79 -13.77
C GLU A 144 -13.51 19.55 -15.22
N THR A 145 -12.60 18.59 -15.44
CA THR A 145 -11.94 18.36 -16.73
C THR A 145 -11.86 16.88 -17.07
N ILE A 146 -11.77 16.59 -18.37
CA ILE A 146 -11.41 15.27 -18.88
C ILE A 146 -9.94 14.93 -18.56
N GLY A 147 -9.59 13.66 -18.67
CA GLY A 147 -8.22 13.19 -18.45
C GLY A 147 -8.21 11.79 -17.87
N LYS A 148 -7.51 11.60 -16.76
CA LYS A 148 -7.48 10.30 -16.08
C LYS A 148 -7.27 10.41 -14.58
N ILE A 149 -7.87 9.48 -13.85
CA ILE A 149 -7.54 9.22 -12.45
C ILE A 149 -6.39 8.23 -12.42
N SER A 150 -5.26 8.58 -11.82
CA SER A 150 -4.17 7.66 -11.50
C SER A 150 -4.23 7.30 -10.02
N LEU A 151 -4.19 6.00 -9.73
CA LEU A 151 -4.30 5.49 -8.39
C LEU A 151 -2.94 4.95 -7.92
N GLY A 152 -2.34 5.56 -6.89
CA GLY A 152 -1.08 5.16 -6.27
C GLY A 152 -1.21 3.87 -5.45
N GLU A 153 -1.85 2.84 -6.01
CA GLU A 153 -2.09 1.55 -5.39
C GLU A 153 -1.60 0.42 -6.30
N LYS A 154 -1.43 -0.75 -5.71
CA LYS A 154 -1.27 -1.96 -6.51
C LYS A 154 -2.53 -2.18 -7.35
N SER A 155 -2.33 -2.60 -8.58
CA SER A 155 -3.39 -3.10 -9.46
C SER A 155 -4.11 -4.29 -8.84
N ASP A 156 -5.43 -4.17 -8.74
CA ASP A 156 -6.31 -5.18 -8.19
C ASP A 156 -7.69 -5.05 -8.85
N SER A 157 -8.34 -6.17 -9.14
CA SER A 157 -9.66 -6.21 -9.81
C SER A 157 -10.81 -5.69 -8.93
N GLY A 158 -10.57 -5.49 -7.63
CA GLY A 158 -11.53 -4.89 -6.71
C GLY A 158 -11.69 -3.38 -6.87
N TRP A 159 -10.74 -2.68 -7.53
CA TRP A 159 -10.88 -1.24 -7.75
C TRP A 159 -11.96 -0.93 -8.79
N LYS A 160 -12.91 -0.08 -8.41
CA LYS A 160 -14.01 0.37 -9.28
C LYS A 160 -14.14 1.89 -9.19
N LEU A 161 -14.29 2.54 -10.33
CA LEU A 161 -14.60 3.96 -10.42
C LEU A 161 -15.96 4.15 -11.08
N LEU A 162 -16.79 5.00 -10.50
CA LEU A 162 -18.00 5.51 -11.13
C LEU A 162 -17.79 6.98 -11.48
N LEU A 163 -18.11 7.37 -12.72
CA LEU A 163 -18.18 8.75 -13.19
C LEU A 163 -19.64 9.05 -13.51
N ASN A 164 -20.24 10.04 -12.83
CA ASN A 164 -21.66 10.36 -12.95
C ASN A 164 -22.59 9.12 -12.77
N GLY A 165 -22.16 8.19 -11.91
CA GLY A 165 -22.86 6.92 -11.65
C GLY A 165 -22.62 5.81 -12.66
N GLN A 166 -21.87 6.07 -13.75
CA GLN A 166 -21.51 5.07 -14.75
C GLN A 166 -20.13 4.46 -14.47
N PRO A 167 -19.96 3.14 -14.61
CA PRO A 167 -18.67 2.50 -14.37
C PRO A 167 -17.63 2.90 -15.43
N VAL A 168 -16.41 3.18 -14.97
CA VAL A 168 -15.24 3.42 -15.81
C VAL A 168 -14.32 2.22 -15.73
N GLU A 169 -13.91 1.71 -16.87
CA GLU A 169 -12.98 0.58 -16.94
C GLU A 169 -11.60 0.96 -16.39
N ILE A 170 -11.02 0.04 -15.62
CA ILE A 170 -9.66 0.16 -15.13
C ILE A 170 -8.67 -0.18 -16.25
N SER A 171 -7.64 0.64 -16.36
CA SER A 171 -6.51 0.51 -17.27
C SER A 171 -5.22 0.66 -16.47
N HIS A 172 -4.06 0.55 -17.14
CA HIS A 172 -2.75 0.67 -16.51
C HIS A 172 -1.83 1.54 -17.34
N ASN A 173 -0.94 2.26 -16.68
CA ASN A 173 0.17 2.90 -17.38
C ASN A 173 1.29 1.90 -17.67
N SER A 174 2.36 2.38 -18.35
CA SER A 174 3.54 1.58 -18.69
C SER A 174 4.26 0.94 -17.51
N ASN A 175 3.98 1.38 -16.28
CA ASN A 175 4.64 0.93 -15.06
C ASN A 175 3.70 0.11 -14.16
N GLY A 176 2.52 -0.30 -14.66
CA GLY A 176 1.55 -1.11 -13.90
C GLY A 176 0.68 -0.33 -12.90
N VAL A 177 0.77 1.00 -12.86
CA VAL A 177 -0.07 1.83 -11.97
C VAL A 177 -1.49 1.89 -12.54
N PRO A 178 -2.53 1.60 -11.73
CA PRO A 178 -3.92 1.65 -12.19
C PRO A 178 -4.37 3.06 -12.58
N GLN A 179 -5.12 3.15 -13.67
CA GLN A 179 -5.67 4.38 -14.21
C GLN A 179 -7.11 4.20 -14.69
N PHE A 180 -7.91 5.26 -14.60
CA PHE A 180 -9.26 5.32 -15.16
C PHE A 180 -9.34 6.51 -16.09
N ILE A 181 -9.77 6.30 -17.34
CA ILE A 181 -9.88 7.37 -18.34
C ILE A 181 -11.21 8.07 -18.16
N LEU A 182 -11.16 9.39 -18.00
CA LEU A 182 -12.34 10.23 -17.86
C LEU A 182 -12.63 10.93 -19.18
N THR A 183 -13.78 10.60 -19.76
CA THR A 183 -14.24 11.15 -21.04
C THR A 183 -15.08 12.42 -20.87
N GLU A 184 -15.53 12.72 -19.66
CA GLU A 184 -16.32 13.89 -19.31
C GLU A 184 -16.02 14.39 -17.88
N PRO A 185 -16.27 15.67 -17.57
CA PRO A 185 -16.31 16.18 -16.21
C PRO A 185 -17.46 15.57 -15.38
N GLY A 186 -17.35 15.62 -14.06
CA GLY A 186 -18.47 15.30 -13.16
C GLY A 186 -18.08 14.67 -11.84
N ALA A 187 -19.07 14.07 -11.19
CA ALA A 187 -18.91 13.45 -9.88
C ALA A 187 -18.23 12.09 -10.01
N ILE A 188 -17.22 11.83 -9.18
CA ILE A 188 -16.52 10.55 -9.12
C ILE A 188 -16.75 9.83 -7.79
N ASN A 189 -16.82 8.50 -7.86
CA ASN A 189 -16.79 7.63 -6.71
C ASN A 189 -15.87 6.45 -6.97
N LEU A 190 -14.71 6.44 -6.32
CA LEU A 190 -13.73 5.37 -6.33
C LEU A 190 -13.91 4.51 -5.09
N LEU A 191 -13.97 3.19 -5.27
CA LEU A 191 -14.11 2.23 -4.18
C LEU A 191 -13.31 0.95 -4.45
N HIS A 192 -12.90 0.28 -3.38
CA HIS A 192 -12.29 -1.05 -3.44
C HIS A 192 -13.26 -2.13 -2.92
N ASP A 193 -13.57 -3.09 -3.77
CA ASP A 193 -14.39 -4.25 -3.45
C ASP A 193 -13.55 -5.39 -2.88
N GLY A 194 -13.43 -5.41 -1.55
CA GLY A 194 -12.75 -6.47 -0.80
C GLY A 194 -13.62 -7.68 -0.42
N THR A 195 -14.83 -7.82 -0.98
CA THR A 195 -15.84 -8.78 -0.47
C THR A 195 -15.37 -10.24 -0.53
N LYS A 196 -14.73 -10.64 -1.64
CA LYS A 196 -14.20 -12.00 -1.80
C LYS A 196 -13.19 -12.36 -0.71
N ARG A 197 -12.27 -11.43 -0.42
CA ARG A 197 -11.25 -11.63 0.62
C ARG A 197 -11.87 -11.76 2.00
N ARG A 198 -12.85 -10.91 2.34
CA ARG A 198 -13.57 -11.00 3.62
C ARG A 198 -14.30 -12.35 3.78
N ALA A 199 -14.90 -12.84 2.70
CA ALA A 199 -15.55 -14.16 2.71
C ALA A 199 -14.55 -15.30 2.96
N LEU A 200 -13.38 -15.27 2.31
CA LEU A 200 -12.33 -16.28 2.51
C LEU A 200 -11.75 -16.25 3.92
N VAL A 201 -11.48 -15.08 4.49
CA VAL A 201 -10.99 -14.96 5.88
C VAL A 201 -12.03 -15.49 6.87
N SER A 202 -13.32 -15.24 6.61
CA SER A 202 -14.40 -15.77 7.45
C SER A 202 -14.48 -17.29 7.36
N LEU A 203 -14.30 -17.84 6.16
CA LEU A 203 -14.26 -19.28 5.94
C LEU A 203 -13.05 -19.93 6.62
N GLU A 204 -11.88 -19.30 6.55
CA GLU A 204 -10.65 -19.74 7.23
C GLU A 204 -10.83 -19.79 8.74
N LEU A 205 -11.44 -18.75 9.33
CA LEU A 205 -11.75 -18.71 10.76
C LEU A 205 -12.71 -19.85 11.16
N ILE A 206 -13.76 -20.09 10.36
CA ILE A 206 -14.70 -21.19 10.59
C ILE A 206 -13.99 -22.54 10.51
N ALA A 207 -13.13 -22.74 9.52
CA ALA A 207 -12.36 -23.98 9.36
C ALA A 207 -11.41 -24.20 10.55
N LEU A 208 -10.72 -23.16 11.00
CA LEU A 208 -9.85 -23.21 12.18
C LEU A 208 -10.64 -23.61 13.44
N LEU A 209 -11.80 -22.99 13.66
CA LEU A 209 -12.69 -23.34 14.78
C LEU A 209 -13.17 -24.79 14.68
N ALA A 210 -13.52 -25.26 13.48
CA ALA A 210 -13.91 -26.64 13.27
C ALA A 210 -12.77 -27.62 13.60
N VAL A 211 -11.53 -27.32 13.21
CA VAL A 211 -10.35 -28.13 13.57
C VAL A 211 -10.11 -28.13 15.08
N ILE A 212 -10.28 -26.99 15.76
CA ILE A 212 -10.17 -26.92 17.23
C ILE A 212 -11.25 -27.81 17.87
N VAL A 213 -12.49 -27.73 17.43
CA VAL A 213 -13.59 -28.53 17.99
C VAL A 213 -13.38 -30.02 17.74
N LEU A 214 -12.95 -30.41 16.54
CA LEU A 214 -12.70 -31.81 16.19
C LEU A 214 -11.44 -32.39 16.83
N SER A 215 -10.50 -31.55 17.26
CA SER A 215 -9.31 -31.98 17.98
C SER A 215 -9.52 -32.07 19.50
N LEU A 216 -10.65 -31.59 20.02
CA LEU A 216 -11.02 -31.80 21.42
C LEU A 216 -11.26 -33.30 21.67
N PRO A 217 -10.72 -33.87 22.75
CA PRO A 217 -10.98 -35.26 23.11
C PRO A 217 -12.49 -35.43 23.32
N ALA A 218 -13.05 -36.49 22.72
CA ALA A 218 -14.43 -36.85 22.93
C ALA A 218 -14.67 -37.06 24.44
N GLY A 219 -15.67 -36.38 24.99
CA GLY A 219 -16.11 -36.64 26.35
C GLY A 219 -16.44 -38.12 26.53
N ARG A 220 -16.07 -38.69 27.69
CA ARG A 220 -16.34 -40.09 28.03
C ARG A 220 -17.79 -40.44 27.71
N ARG A 221 -18.02 -41.56 27.03
CA ARG A 221 -19.39 -42.02 26.78
C ARG A 221 -20.02 -42.36 28.13
N ARG A 222 -21.31 -42.08 28.32
CA ARG A 222 -22.04 -42.46 29.55
C ARG A 222 -21.95 -43.95 29.89
N SER A 223 -21.73 -44.80 28.88
CA SER A 223 -21.50 -46.25 29.05
C SER A 223 -20.14 -46.60 29.66
N GLU A 224 -19.19 -45.66 29.70
CA GLU A 224 -17.85 -45.81 30.26
C GLU A 224 -17.72 -45.10 31.62
N VAL A 225 -18.82 -44.57 32.16
CA VAL A 225 -18.90 -43.96 33.49
C VAL A 225 -19.23 -45.06 34.49
N PRO A 226 -18.36 -45.35 35.47
CA PRO A 226 -18.62 -46.31 36.54
C PRO A 226 -19.88 -45.92 37.30
N ILE A 227 -20.66 -46.91 37.74
CA ILE A 227 -21.94 -46.70 38.44
C ILE A 227 -21.72 -45.90 39.75
N GLU A 228 -20.51 -45.94 40.32
CA GLU A 228 -20.12 -45.19 41.51
C GLU A 228 -20.07 -43.66 41.32
N GLU A 229 -19.97 -43.16 40.08
CA GLU A 229 -19.98 -41.73 39.75
C GLU A 229 -21.39 -41.21 39.35
N LEU A 230 -22.40 -42.07 39.32
CA LEU A 230 -23.80 -41.71 39.02
C LEU A 230 -24.58 -41.52 40.33
N VAL A 231 -24.34 -40.40 41.01
CA VAL A 231 -25.12 -39.94 42.19
C VAL A 231 -25.95 -38.72 41.84
#